data_AF-A0A6N2CTL0-F1
#
_entry.id   AF-A0A6N2CTL0-F1
#
_cell.length_a   1.000
_cell.length_b   1.000
_cell.length_c   1.000
_cell.angle_alpha   90.00
_cell.angle_beta   90.00
_cell.angle_gamma   90.00
#
_symmetry.space_group_name_H-M   'P 1'
#
loop_
_entity.id
_entity.type
_entity.pdbx_description
1 polymer ?
#
loop_
_entity_poly.entity_id
_entity_poly.type
_entity_poly.pdbx_seq_one_letter_code
_entity_poly.pdbx_strand_id
1 'polypeptide(L)'
;MVRDADRTRRRRRPKMTRRSPVKWLLKKRENPFGTIPWKEMYLMLPEEGVRATFPNTESCEARLASVRWPQGVQCLSCEMQDVSYIENRALYQCRACRRQFSVTAGTEAHRSRLDLRMWFIAAEEIITAYAEETGHHRLVGQSMAHRYGISYSATHRLKTTLTNSLSQPGGGLIGECVCFCALPVLRKPDLSPEEWDRMLSAAMYENRGARRTPHRRPILIPLEEPDQSLSQTDDLAKVGHALDH
;
A
#
# COMPACT_ATOMS: atom_id res chain seq x y z
N MET A 1 -49.64 26.28 -62.59
CA MET A 1 -50.55 26.39 -61.43
C MET A 1 -50.82 24.97 -60.96
N VAL A 2 -50.03 24.48 -60.00
CA VAL A 2 -50.29 24.41 -58.54
C VAL A 2 -51.50 23.51 -58.21
N ARG A 3 -51.25 22.49 -57.38
CA ARG A 3 -52.02 21.95 -56.24
C ARG A 3 -51.84 20.43 -56.18
N ASP A 4 -50.95 19.96 -55.31
CA ASP A 4 -51.21 19.51 -53.92
C ASP A 4 -51.47 17.99 -53.92
N ALA A 5 -50.50 17.18 -53.48
CA ALA A 5 -50.23 16.85 -52.08
C ALA A 5 -51.39 16.07 -51.44
N ASP A 6 -51.20 14.79 -51.14
CA ASP A 6 -51.15 14.30 -49.76
C ASP A 6 -50.87 12.78 -49.67
N ARG A 7 -50.19 12.40 -48.57
CA ARG A 7 -50.30 11.14 -47.83
C ARG A 7 -50.09 9.82 -48.59
N THR A 8 -48.98 9.12 -48.38
CA THR A 8 -48.69 8.47 -47.09
C THR A 8 -47.25 7.94 -47.06
N ARG A 9 -46.29 8.77 -46.67
CA ARG A 9 -44.95 8.28 -46.30
C ARG A 9 -45.04 7.69 -44.88
N ARG A 10 -45.50 6.44 -44.77
CA ARG A 10 -45.31 5.65 -43.54
C ARG A 10 -43.81 5.55 -43.29
N ARG A 11 -43.26 6.42 -42.44
CA ARG A 11 -41.90 6.25 -41.90
C ARG A 11 -41.88 4.91 -41.17
N ARG A 12 -41.35 3.86 -41.80
CA ARG A 12 -41.00 2.63 -41.10
C ARG A 12 -40.02 3.03 -40.01
N ARG A 13 -40.44 2.93 -38.74
CA ARG A 13 -39.51 3.03 -37.60
C ARG A 13 -38.37 2.03 -37.86
N PRO A 14 -37.09 2.44 -37.76
CA PRO A 14 -36.00 1.48 -37.77
C PRO A 14 -36.29 0.45 -36.68
N LYS A 15 -36.30 -0.84 -37.03
CA LYS A 15 -36.31 -1.90 -36.00
C LYS A 15 -35.09 -1.64 -35.13
N MET A 16 -35.32 -1.21 -33.88
CA MET A 16 -34.29 -1.24 -32.84
C MET A 16 -33.88 -2.70 -32.71
N THR A 17 -32.81 -3.06 -33.42
CA THR A 17 -32.07 -4.27 -33.08
C THR A 17 -31.61 -4.02 -31.65
N ARG A 18 -32.03 -4.90 -30.73
CA ARG A 18 -31.43 -4.96 -29.39
C ARG A 18 -29.94 -5.16 -29.64
N ARG A 19 -29.16 -4.07 -29.58
CA ARG A 19 -27.70 -4.18 -29.65
C ARG A 19 -27.32 -5.10 -28.51
N SER A 20 -26.77 -6.27 -28.84
CA SER A 20 -26.13 -7.11 -27.83
C SER A 20 -25.20 -6.21 -27.01
N PRO A 21 -25.22 -6.30 -25.68
CA PRO A 21 -24.37 -5.48 -24.84
C PRO A 21 -22.93 -5.59 -25.34
N VAL A 22 -22.28 -4.43 -25.50
CA VAL A 22 -20.86 -4.34 -25.88
C VAL A 22 -20.02 -5.26 -24.99
N LYS A 23 -19.08 -6.01 -25.55
CA LYS A 23 -18.32 -7.09 -24.86
C LYS A 23 -17.71 -6.67 -23.52
N TRP A 24 -17.37 -5.39 -23.33
CA TRP A 24 -16.87 -4.85 -22.05
C TRP A 24 -17.95 -4.69 -20.96
N LEU A 25 -19.24 -4.57 -21.34
CA LEU A 25 -20.40 -4.58 -20.45
C LEU A 25 -20.71 -5.99 -19.92
N LEU A 26 -20.42 -7.01 -20.73
CA LEU A 26 -20.51 -8.43 -20.36
C LEU A 26 -19.31 -8.92 -19.57
N LYS A 27 -18.22 -8.14 -19.53
CA LYS A 27 -17.13 -8.30 -18.57
C LYS A 27 -17.56 -7.79 -17.18
N LYS A 28 -18.77 -8.18 -16.76
CA LYS A 28 -19.23 -8.02 -15.38
C LYS A 28 -18.33 -8.89 -14.52
N ARG A 29 -17.33 -8.25 -13.91
CA ARG A 29 -16.91 -8.47 -12.51
C ARG A 29 -16.67 -9.91 -12.04
N GLU A 30 -16.08 -10.77 -12.85
CA GLU A 30 -15.31 -11.88 -12.28
C GLU A 30 -13.91 -11.35 -12.02
N ASN A 31 -13.63 -11.13 -10.74
CA ASN A 31 -12.26 -11.10 -10.26
C ASN A 31 -11.60 -12.40 -10.74
N PRO A 32 -10.62 -12.36 -11.65
CA PRO A 32 -10.03 -13.59 -12.19
C PRO A 32 -9.35 -14.44 -11.11
N PHE A 33 -9.13 -13.86 -9.92
CA PHE A 33 -8.55 -14.51 -8.74
C PHE A 33 -9.58 -14.93 -7.68
N GLY A 34 -10.88 -14.69 -7.88
CA GLY A 34 -11.89 -14.88 -6.83
C GLY A 34 -11.70 -13.92 -5.65
N THR A 35 -12.61 -13.90 -4.68
CA THR A 35 -12.54 -12.95 -3.54
C THR A 35 -11.56 -13.40 -2.46
N ILE A 36 -11.40 -14.72 -2.26
CA ILE A 36 -10.60 -15.33 -1.19
C ILE A 36 -9.17 -14.77 -1.09
N PRO A 37 -8.35 -14.73 -2.16
CA PRO A 37 -6.98 -14.24 -2.05
C PRO A 37 -6.88 -12.78 -1.59
N TRP A 38 -7.87 -11.95 -1.94
CA TRP A 38 -7.91 -10.56 -1.49
C TRP A 38 -8.24 -10.44 -0.01
N LYS A 39 -9.14 -11.29 0.50
CA LYS A 39 -9.45 -11.34 1.94
C LYS A 39 -8.26 -11.84 2.76
N GLU A 40 -7.55 -12.86 2.25
CA GLU A 40 -6.30 -13.33 2.86
C GLU A 40 -5.26 -12.22 2.92
N MET A 41 -4.95 -11.58 1.78
CA MET A 41 -4.02 -10.45 1.73
C MET A 41 -4.42 -9.32 2.68
N TYR A 42 -5.71 -8.97 2.72
CA TYR A 42 -6.20 -7.92 3.63
C TYR A 42 -5.90 -8.24 5.10
N LEU A 43 -6.11 -9.49 5.50
CA LEU A 43 -5.85 -9.93 6.88
C LEU A 43 -4.35 -10.03 7.20
N MET A 44 -3.50 -10.12 6.19
CA MET A 44 -2.03 -10.14 6.33
C MET A 44 -1.40 -8.73 6.25
N LEU A 45 -2.18 -7.67 6.03
CA LEU A 45 -1.71 -6.29 6.12
C LEU A 45 -1.37 -5.93 7.58
N PRO A 46 -0.38 -5.06 7.84
CA PRO A 46 -0.08 -4.57 9.19
C PRO A 46 -1.29 -3.88 9.82
N GLU A 47 -1.53 -4.10 11.11
CA GLU A 47 -2.71 -3.60 11.83
C GLU A 47 -2.74 -2.07 11.87
N GLU A 48 -1.59 -1.43 12.11
CA GLU A 48 -1.38 0.01 12.11
C GLU A 48 -1.48 0.65 10.71
N GLY A 49 -1.51 -0.19 9.67
CA GLY A 49 -1.59 0.20 8.27
C GLY A 49 -0.24 0.53 7.65
N VAL A 50 -0.14 0.30 6.34
CA VAL A 50 1.10 0.41 5.56
C VAL A 50 1.74 1.79 5.68
N ARG A 51 0.93 2.86 5.78
CA ARG A 51 1.44 4.23 5.95
C ARG A 51 2.23 4.42 7.25
N ALA A 52 1.79 3.78 8.34
CA ALA A 52 2.43 3.88 9.65
C ALA A 52 3.65 2.95 9.75
N THR A 53 3.52 1.72 9.23
CA THR A 53 4.62 0.74 9.14
C THR A 53 5.80 1.27 8.31
N PHE A 54 5.52 1.96 7.19
CA PHE A 54 6.53 2.50 6.29
C PHE A 54 6.48 4.04 6.28
N PRO A 55 7.18 4.71 7.21
CA PRO A 55 7.12 6.16 7.36
C PRO A 55 7.78 6.92 6.20
N ASN A 56 8.74 6.30 5.50
CA ASN A 56 9.53 6.92 4.43
C ASN A 56 9.90 5.91 3.33
N THR A 57 10.49 6.41 2.26
CA THR A 57 10.84 5.66 1.05
C THR A 57 11.92 4.62 1.34
N GLU A 58 12.88 4.98 2.19
CA GLU A 58 14.01 4.15 2.60
C GLU A 58 13.50 2.88 3.32
N SER A 59 12.48 3.00 4.16
CA SER A 59 11.85 1.84 4.82
C SER A 59 11.18 0.88 3.82
N CYS A 60 10.57 1.42 2.75
CA CYS A 60 10.01 0.61 1.67
C CYS A 60 11.11 -0.07 0.85
N GLU A 61 12.22 0.63 0.57
CA GLU A 61 13.35 0.08 -0.18
C GLU A 61 14.05 -1.04 0.60
N ALA A 62 14.25 -0.86 1.91
CA ALA A 62 14.79 -1.90 2.79
C ALA A 62 13.89 -3.14 2.82
N ARG A 63 12.57 -2.95 2.96
CA ARG A 63 11.60 -4.05 2.90
C ARG A 63 11.65 -4.77 1.55
N LEU A 64 11.61 -4.03 0.44
CA LEU A 64 11.66 -4.60 -0.90
C LEU A 64 12.95 -5.39 -1.12
N ALA A 65 14.09 -4.88 -0.66
CA ALA A 65 15.37 -5.59 -0.72
C ALA A 65 15.33 -6.89 0.08
N SER A 66 14.77 -6.87 1.29
CA SER A 66 14.68 -8.07 2.16
C SER A 66 13.80 -9.17 1.58
N VAL A 67 12.68 -8.82 0.93
CA VAL A 67 11.78 -9.77 0.28
C VAL A 67 12.43 -10.32 -0.99
N ARG A 68 13.06 -9.44 -1.78
CA ARG A 68 13.67 -9.82 -3.05
C ARG A 68 14.92 -10.69 -2.88
N TRP A 69 15.70 -10.44 -1.84
CA TRP A 69 17.00 -11.05 -1.62
C TRP A 69 17.18 -11.51 -0.17
N PRO A 70 16.47 -12.57 0.26
CA PRO A 70 16.52 -13.05 1.64
C PRO A 70 17.92 -13.53 2.08
N GLN A 71 18.77 -13.94 1.13
CA GLN A 71 20.16 -14.38 1.40
C GLN A 71 21.21 -13.33 1.02
N GLY A 72 20.81 -12.07 0.82
CA GLY A 72 21.71 -10.99 0.43
C GLY A 72 21.63 -10.63 -1.05
N VAL A 73 22.01 -9.39 -1.36
CA VAL A 73 21.75 -8.74 -2.65
C VAL A 73 22.48 -9.46 -3.78
N GLN A 74 21.72 -9.87 -4.79
CA GLN A 74 22.24 -10.54 -5.97
C GLN A 74 22.23 -9.61 -7.19
N CYS A 75 23.33 -9.58 -7.95
CA CYS A 75 23.38 -8.78 -9.16
C CYS A 75 22.38 -9.27 -10.22
N LEU A 76 21.55 -8.35 -10.72
CA LEU A 76 20.54 -8.63 -11.76
C LEU A 76 21.11 -8.97 -13.15
N SER A 77 22.43 -9.03 -13.29
CA SER A 77 23.11 -9.22 -14.58
C SER A 77 24.02 -10.43 -14.61
N CYS A 78 24.78 -10.67 -13.55
CA CYS A 78 25.72 -11.79 -13.48
C CYS A 78 25.50 -12.68 -12.27
N GLU A 79 24.43 -12.43 -11.50
CA GLU A 79 23.98 -13.30 -10.40
C GLU A 79 24.97 -13.46 -9.22
N MET A 80 26.11 -12.78 -9.26
CA MET A 80 27.06 -12.74 -8.14
C MET A 80 26.53 -11.88 -6.99
N GLN A 81 26.83 -12.30 -5.76
CA GLN A 81 26.48 -11.59 -4.52
C GLN A 81 27.56 -10.57 -4.08
N ASP A 82 28.64 -10.42 -4.84
CA ASP A 82 29.65 -9.38 -4.59
C ASP A 82 29.13 -8.01 -5.08
N VAL A 83 28.26 -7.43 -4.25
CA VAL A 83 27.51 -6.21 -4.51
C VAL A 83 27.67 -5.25 -3.32
N SER A 84 28.08 -4.02 -3.60
CA SER A 84 28.14 -2.93 -2.62
C SER A 84 27.00 -1.93 -2.82
N TYR A 85 26.50 -1.31 -1.77
CA TYR A 85 25.50 -0.25 -1.83
C TYR A 85 26.15 1.14 -1.89
N ILE A 86 25.59 2.03 -2.71
CA ILE A 86 26.00 3.43 -2.88
C ILE A 86 24.89 4.30 -2.30
N GLU A 87 25.04 4.71 -1.04
CA GLU A 87 24.04 5.43 -0.25
C GLU A 87 23.55 6.71 -0.95
N ASN A 88 24.48 7.57 -1.38
CA ASN A 88 24.15 8.87 -2.01
C ASN A 88 23.33 8.77 -3.31
N ARG A 89 23.22 7.57 -3.90
CA ARG A 89 22.45 7.34 -5.14
C ARG A 89 21.33 6.33 -4.95
N ALA A 90 21.22 5.69 -3.80
CA ALA A 90 20.36 4.54 -3.55
C ALA A 90 20.52 3.43 -4.64
N LEU A 91 21.77 3.13 -5.02
CA LEU A 91 22.09 2.13 -6.05
C LEU A 91 22.98 1.03 -5.51
N TYR A 92 22.77 -0.17 -6.03
CA TYR A 92 23.66 -1.30 -5.86
C TYR A 92 24.69 -1.32 -6.99
N GLN A 93 25.94 -1.64 -6.67
CA GLN A 93 27.06 -1.75 -7.59
C GLN A 93 27.63 -3.16 -7.47
N CYS A 94 27.53 -3.93 -8.54
CA CYS A 94 28.21 -5.22 -8.61
C CYS A 94 29.71 -5.00 -8.83
N ARG A 95 30.56 -5.66 -8.05
CA ARG A 95 32.01 -5.58 -8.20
C ARG A 95 32.53 -6.50 -9.31
N ALA A 96 31.86 -7.63 -9.54
CA ALA A 96 32.21 -8.58 -10.60
C ALA A 96 31.98 -8.03 -12.02
N CYS A 97 30.77 -7.52 -12.33
CA CYS A 97 30.44 -7.05 -13.68
C CYS A 97 30.38 -5.51 -13.81
N ARG A 98 30.66 -4.77 -12.74
CA ARG A 98 30.68 -3.29 -12.70
C ARG A 98 29.35 -2.60 -13.05
N ARG A 99 28.23 -3.33 -13.16
CA ARG A 99 26.91 -2.75 -13.41
C ARG A 99 26.26 -2.20 -12.13
N GLN A 100 25.50 -1.11 -12.30
CA GLN A 100 24.67 -0.51 -11.25
C GLN A 100 23.20 -0.84 -11.47
N PHE A 101 22.43 -0.98 -10.38
CA PHE A 101 20.98 -1.17 -10.42
C PHE A 101 20.32 -0.65 -9.14
N SER A 102 19.06 -0.22 -9.23
CA SER A 102 18.25 0.15 -8.07
C SER A 102 17.55 -1.09 -7.48
N VAL A 103 17.05 -0.99 -6.25
CA VAL A 103 16.20 -2.04 -5.65
C VAL A 103 14.95 -2.33 -6.49
N THR A 104 14.41 -1.30 -7.13
CA THR A 104 13.22 -1.37 -7.99
C THR A 104 13.53 -1.88 -9.40
N ALA A 105 14.78 -2.20 -9.74
CA ALA A 105 15.16 -2.64 -11.07
C ALA A 105 14.46 -3.96 -11.46
N GLY A 106 13.68 -3.96 -12.55
CA GLY A 106 12.90 -5.12 -12.97
C GLY A 106 11.67 -5.45 -12.10
N THR A 107 11.22 -4.51 -11.25
CA THR A 107 9.96 -4.63 -10.47
C THR A 107 8.81 -3.84 -11.10
N GLU A 108 7.64 -3.88 -10.49
CA GLU A 108 6.48 -3.04 -10.77
C GLU A 108 6.82 -1.54 -10.72
N ALA A 109 7.66 -1.15 -9.75
CA ALA A 109 8.11 0.22 -9.57
C ALA A 109 9.30 0.60 -10.50
N HIS A 110 9.73 -0.30 -11.38
CA HIS A 110 10.85 -0.04 -12.29
C HIS A 110 10.60 1.18 -13.17
N ARG A 111 11.60 2.07 -13.26
CA ARG A 111 11.56 3.34 -14.02
C ARG A 111 10.35 4.22 -13.69
N SER A 112 9.76 4.02 -12.51
CA SER A 112 8.73 4.93 -12.02
C SER A 112 9.37 6.21 -11.50
N ARG A 113 8.73 7.35 -11.77
CA ARG A 113 9.02 8.60 -11.04
C ARG A 113 8.21 8.73 -9.76
N LEU A 114 7.30 7.80 -9.51
CA LEU A 114 6.54 7.72 -8.27
C LEU A 114 7.40 7.04 -7.22
N ASP A 115 7.43 7.65 -6.05
CA ASP A 115 8.04 7.13 -4.84
C ASP A 115 7.54 5.70 -4.51
N LEU A 116 8.44 4.81 -4.08
CA LEU A 116 8.09 3.42 -3.72
C LEU A 116 7.04 3.35 -2.61
N ARG A 117 7.04 4.30 -1.67
CA ARG A 117 6.03 4.40 -0.62
C ARG A 117 4.63 4.61 -1.18
N MET A 118 4.50 5.33 -2.29
CA MET A 118 3.21 5.50 -2.97
C MET A 118 2.70 4.17 -3.54
N TRP A 119 3.59 3.31 -4.03
CA TRP A 119 3.21 1.97 -4.49
C TRP A 119 2.68 1.09 -3.36
N PHE A 120 3.34 1.14 -2.20
CA PHE A 120 2.94 0.36 -1.02
C PHE A 120 1.56 0.81 -0.52
N ILE A 121 1.35 2.12 -0.38
CA ILE A 121 0.05 2.68 0.05
C ILE A 121 -1.06 2.36 -0.97
N ALA A 122 -0.76 2.48 -2.26
CA ALA A 122 -1.73 2.13 -3.30
C ALA A 122 -2.04 0.63 -3.33
N ALA A 123 -1.08 -0.23 -2.97
CA ALA A 123 -1.30 -1.66 -2.83
C ALA A 123 -2.28 -1.97 -1.70
N GLU A 124 -2.08 -1.39 -0.51
CA GLU A 124 -3.03 -1.49 0.62
C GLU A 124 -4.43 -1.04 0.23
N GLU A 125 -4.55 0.09 -0.48
CA GLU A 125 -5.84 0.62 -0.93
C GLU A 125 -6.55 -0.34 -1.90
N ILE A 126 -5.81 -0.91 -2.86
CA ILE A 126 -6.35 -1.88 -3.82
C ILE A 126 -6.77 -3.16 -3.10
N ILE A 127 -5.90 -3.73 -2.26
CA ILE A 127 -6.19 -4.95 -1.49
C ILE A 127 -7.47 -4.76 -0.68
N THR A 128 -7.55 -3.65 0.08
CA THR A 128 -8.74 -3.29 0.84
C THR A 128 -9.95 -3.22 -0.08
N ALA A 129 -9.91 -2.39 -1.14
CA ALA A 129 -11.06 -2.17 -2.00
C ALA A 129 -11.62 -3.46 -2.65
N TYR A 130 -10.75 -4.42 -2.99
CA TYR A 130 -11.16 -5.72 -3.54
C TYR A 130 -11.67 -6.68 -2.47
N ALA A 131 -11.02 -6.74 -1.29
CA ALA A 131 -11.46 -7.57 -0.19
C ALA A 131 -12.83 -7.13 0.36
N GLU A 132 -13.12 -5.82 0.35
CA GLU A 132 -14.39 -5.26 0.83
C GLU A 132 -15.56 -5.39 -0.18
N GLU A 133 -15.29 -5.80 -1.43
CA GLU A 133 -16.19 -5.90 -2.61
C GLU A 133 -16.95 -4.60 -3.02
N THR A 134 -17.32 -3.77 -2.06
CA THR A 134 -17.98 -2.47 -2.22
C THR A 134 -16.98 -1.32 -2.41
N GLY A 135 -15.70 -1.55 -2.13
CA GLY A 135 -14.65 -0.52 -2.09
C GLY A 135 -14.15 -0.03 -3.44
N HIS A 136 -14.57 -0.65 -4.55
CA HIS A 136 -14.08 -0.33 -5.90
C HIS A 136 -14.30 1.14 -6.34
N HIS A 137 -15.28 1.82 -5.76
CA HIS A 137 -15.51 3.25 -6.00
C HIS A 137 -14.33 4.14 -5.55
N ARG A 138 -13.53 3.67 -4.57
CA ARG A 138 -12.30 4.36 -4.14
C ARG A 138 -11.21 4.29 -5.21
N LEU A 139 -11.20 3.24 -6.03
CA LEU A 139 -10.21 3.02 -7.09
C LEU A 139 -10.55 3.75 -8.40
N VAL A 140 -11.44 4.73 -8.39
CA VAL A 140 -11.73 5.56 -9.57
C VAL A 140 -10.48 6.39 -9.90
N GLY A 141 -10.02 6.32 -11.15
CA GLY A 141 -8.73 6.89 -11.57
C GLY A 141 -8.62 8.40 -11.30
N GLN A 142 -9.69 9.17 -11.48
CA GLN A 142 -9.68 10.61 -11.19
C GLN A 142 -9.57 10.90 -9.69
N SER A 143 -10.32 10.17 -8.85
CA SER A 143 -10.27 10.31 -7.39
C SER A 143 -8.94 9.86 -6.80
N MET A 144 -8.32 8.83 -7.38
CA MET A 144 -6.96 8.41 -7.02
C MET A 144 -5.94 9.48 -7.43
N ALA A 145 -5.99 9.97 -8.67
CA ALA A 145 -5.08 11.01 -9.16
C ALA A 145 -5.08 12.26 -8.27
N HIS A 146 -6.27 12.72 -7.88
CA HIS A 146 -6.43 13.85 -6.97
C HIS A 146 -5.84 13.57 -5.57
N ARG A 147 -6.10 12.40 -4.97
CA ARG A 147 -5.59 12.06 -3.63
C ARG A 147 -4.07 11.87 -3.60
N TYR A 148 -3.49 11.28 -4.64
CA TYR A 148 -2.05 11.06 -4.73
C TYR A 148 -1.30 12.29 -5.26
N GLY A 149 -2.00 13.30 -5.79
CA GLY A 149 -1.37 14.48 -6.39
C GLY A 149 -0.57 14.16 -7.66
N ILE A 150 -1.00 13.16 -8.43
CA ILE A 150 -0.30 12.69 -9.64
C ILE A 150 -1.21 12.80 -10.88
N SER A 151 -0.61 12.70 -12.07
CA SER A 151 -1.39 12.73 -13.31
C SER A 151 -2.33 11.51 -13.42
N TYR A 152 -3.37 11.66 -14.23
CA TYR A 152 -4.27 10.55 -14.55
C TYR A 152 -3.52 9.37 -15.20
N SER A 153 -2.57 9.63 -16.12
CA SER A 153 -1.78 8.59 -16.78
C SER A 153 -0.87 7.83 -15.80
N ALA A 154 -0.24 8.53 -14.86
CA ALA A 154 0.56 7.92 -13.80
C ALA A 154 -0.32 7.06 -12.89
N THR A 155 -1.51 7.55 -12.53
CA THR A 155 -2.50 6.80 -11.74
C THR A 155 -2.98 5.55 -12.47
N HIS A 156 -3.31 5.66 -13.75
CA HIS A 156 -3.75 4.53 -14.55
C HIS A 156 -2.67 3.45 -14.64
N ARG A 157 -1.41 3.85 -14.85
CA ARG A 157 -0.26 2.92 -14.83
C ARG A 157 -0.12 2.27 -13.46
N LEU A 158 -0.05 3.06 -12.39
CA LEU A 158 0.08 2.57 -11.01
C LEU A 158 -1.00 1.54 -10.67
N LYS A 159 -2.27 1.90 -10.86
CA LYS A 159 -3.41 1.02 -10.60
C LYS A 159 -3.34 -0.25 -11.43
N THR A 160 -3.16 -0.14 -12.74
CA THR A 160 -3.15 -1.32 -13.63
C THR A 160 -1.99 -2.26 -13.31
N THR A 161 -0.79 -1.72 -13.07
CA THR A 161 0.39 -2.52 -12.69
C THR A 161 0.15 -3.23 -11.36
N LEU A 162 -0.33 -2.52 -10.34
CA LEU A 162 -0.61 -3.12 -9.03
C LEU A 162 -1.73 -4.15 -9.08
N THR A 163 -2.85 -3.87 -9.75
CA THR A 163 -3.93 -4.86 -9.90
C THR A 163 -3.45 -6.14 -10.58
N ASN A 164 -2.58 -6.04 -11.59
CA ASN A 164 -2.01 -7.21 -12.25
C ASN A 164 -1.00 -7.98 -11.38
N SER A 165 -0.15 -7.26 -10.64
CA SER A 165 0.87 -7.85 -9.75
C SER A 165 0.23 -8.51 -8.52
N LEU A 166 -0.67 -7.81 -7.83
CA LEU A 166 -1.41 -8.31 -6.67
C LEU A 166 -2.36 -9.45 -7.02
N SER A 167 -2.71 -9.59 -8.29
CA SER A 167 -3.42 -10.76 -8.75
C SER A 167 -2.51 -11.99 -8.74
N GLN A 168 -1.19 -11.92 -8.87
CA GLN A 168 -0.34 -13.13 -8.89
C GLN A 168 -0.43 -13.93 -7.56
N PRO A 169 -0.14 -15.25 -7.57
CA PRO A 169 -0.02 -16.03 -6.34
C PRO A 169 0.91 -15.34 -5.33
N GLY A 170 0.50 -15.27 -4.05
CA GLY A 170 1.23 -14.55 -3.01
C GLY A 170 1.15 -13.01 -3.10
N GLY A 171 0.41 -12.46 -4.07
CA GLY A 171 0.28 -11.03 -4.30
C GLY A 171 1.45 -10.41 -5.08
N GLY A 172 2.33 -11.23 -5.64
CA GLY A 172 3.56 -10.76 -6.28
C GLY A 172 4.51 -10.04 -5.32
N LEU A 173 5.54 -9.41 -5.85
CA LEU A 173 6.62 -8.84 -5.04
C LEU A 173 6.13 -7.72 -4.11
N ILE A 174 5.28 -6.82 -4.62
CA ILE A 174 4.72 -5.74 -3.80
C ILE A 174 3.70 -6.28 -2.79
N GLY A 175 2.91 -7.30 -3.14
CA GLY A 175 2.01 -7.96 -2.20
C GLY A 175 2.76 -8.55 -1.01
N GLU A 176 3.82 -9.34 -1.25
CA GLU A 176 4.67 -9.89 -0.18
C GLU A 176 5.34 -8.81 0.69
N CYS A 177 5.61 -7.63 0.11
CA CYS A 177 6.15 -6.51 0.87
C CYS A 177 5.17 -5.96 1.89
N VAL A 178 3.88 -5.85 1.54
CA VAL A 178 2.85 -5.21 2.39
C VAL A 178 1.98 -6.20 3.18
N CYS A 179 1.87 -7.45 2.72
CA CYS A 179 1.09 -8.52 3.33
C CYS A 179 2.02 -9.50 4.06
N PHE A 180 2.56 -9.09 5.21
CA PHE A 180 3.60 -9.85 5.92
C PHE A 180 3.19 -10.32 7.32
N CYS A 181 2.01 -9.93 7.80
CA CYS A 181 1.45 -10.48 9.03
C CYS A 181 0.96 -11.91 8.79
N ALA A 182 1.02 -12.74 9.83
CA ALA A 182 0.44 -14.07 9.77
C ALA A 182 -1.08 -13.98 9.63
N LEU A 183 -1.66 -14.87 8.83
CA LEU A 183 -3.11 -14.97 8.73
C LEU A 183 -3.69 -15.36 10.11
N PRO A 184 -4.65 -14.60 10.66
CA PRO A 184 -5.16 -14.84 12.01
C PRO A 184 -6.05 -16.09 12.10
N VAL A 185 -6.42 -16.65 10.94
CA VAL A 185 -7.23 -17.86 10.81
C VAL A 185 -6.43 -18.95 10.12
N LEU A 186 -6.41 -20.15 10.70
CA LEU A 186 -5.74 -21.31 10.12
C LEU A 186 -6.67 -22.03 9.13
N ARG A 187 -6.20 -22.23 7.89
CA ARG A 187 -6.92 -23.01 6.90
C ARG A 187 -6.86 -24.49 7.24
N LYS A 188 -8.02 -25.10 7.52
CA LYS A 188 -8.14 -26.56 7.70
C LYS A 188 -8.22 -27.26 6.34
N PRO A 189 -7.65 -28.48 6.19
CA PRO A 189 -7.59 -29.18 4.90
C PRO A 189 -8.94 -29.57 4.30
N ASP A 190 -9.95 -29.73 5.16
CA ASP A 190 -11.29 -30.24 4.86
C ASP A 190 -12.33 -29.15 4.58
N LEU A 191 -11.98 -27.87 4.73
CA LEU A 191 -12.91 -26.75 4.52
C LEU A 191 -13.22 -26.53 3.04
N SER A 192 -14.51 -26.34 2.75
CA SER A 192 -14.94 -25.90 1.41
C SER A 192 -14.47 -24.46 1.14
N PRO A 193 -14.31 -24.05 -0.14
CA PRO A 193 -14.01 -22.66 -0.49
C PRO A 193 -15.01 -21.65 0.10
N GLU A 194 -16.31 -21.99 0.16
CA GLU A 194 -17.36 -21.14 0.71
C GLU A 194 -17.30 -21.03 2.23
N GLU A 195 -16.93 -22.10 2.93
CA GLU A 195 -16.65 -22.08 4.36
C GLU A 195 -15.43 -21.22 4.68
N TRP A 196 -14.38 -21.37 3.89
CA TRP A 196 -13.18 -20.56 4.02
C TRP A 196 -13.45 -19.07 3.78
N ASP A 197 -14.20 -18.74 2.71
CA ASP A 197 -14.60 -17.37 2.43
C ASP A 197 -15.43 -16.75 3.57
N ARG A 198 -16.32 -17.53 4.19
CA ARG A 198 -17.09 -17.09 5.38
C ARG A 198 -16.18 -16.83 6.57
N MET A 199 -15.21 -17.71 6.86
CA MET A 199 -14.26 -17.52 7.95
C MET A 199 -13.41 -16.26 7.76
N LEU A 200 -12.86 -16.07 6.56
CA LEU A 200 -12.11 -14.87 6.21
C LEU A 200 -12.95 -13.61 6.36
N SER A 201 -14.19 -13.66 5.88
CA SER A 201 -15.13 -12.53 6.00
C SER A 201 -15.39 -12.17 7.47
N ALA A 202 -15.61 -13.15 8.34
CA ALA A 202 -15.81 -12.94 9.77
C ALA A 202 -14.57 -12.26 10.41
N ALA A 203 -13.37 -12.79 10.17
CA ALA A 203 -12.12 -12.22 10.66
C ALA A 203 -11.90 -10.78 10.17
N MET A 204 -12.28 -10.47 8.92
CA MET A 204 -12.18 -9.12 8.39
C MET A 204 -13.08 -8.12 9.11
N TYR A 205 -14.31 -8.52 9.47
CA TYR A 205 -15.25 -7.65 10.19
C TYR A 205 -14.76 -7.30 11.58
N GLU A 206 -14.16 -8.28 12.28
CA GLU A 206 -13.52 -8.07 13.58
C GLU A 206 -12.33 -7.09 13.45
N ASN A 207 -11.47 -7.29 12.46
CA ASN A 207 -10.30 -6.45 12.20
C ASN A 207 -10.65 -4.99 11.84
N ARG A 208 -11.74 -4.78 11.08
CA ARG A 208 -12.22 -3.42 10.77
C ARG A 208 -12.62 -2.64 12.02
N GLY A 209 -13.14 -3.30 13.05
CA GLY A 209 -13.46 -2.66 14.33
C GLY A 209 -12.21 -2.07 14.98
N ALA A 210 -11.13 -2.85 15.02
CA ALA A 210 -9.83 -2.45 15.57
C ALA A 210 -9.12 -1.35 14.77
N ARG A 211 -9.16 -1.41 13.42
CA ARG A 211 -8.55 -0.38 12.55
C ARG A 211 -9.30 0.96 12.54
N ARG A 212 -10.59 0.97 12.89
CA ARG A 212 -11.42 2.20 12.97
C ARG A 212 -11.38 2.87 14.33
N THR A 213 -11.02 2.17 15.40
CA THR A 213 -10.72 2.83 16.68
C THR A 213 -9.49 3.70 16.48
N PRO A 214 -9.60 5.03 16.60
CA PRO A 214 -8.43 5.88 16.49
C PRO A 214 -7.51 5.47 17.63
N HIS A 215 -6.30 5.00 17.31
CA HIS A 215 -5.22 4.98 18.30
C HIS A 215 -5.21 6.37 18.91
N ARG A 216 -5.68 6.48 20.16
CA ARG A 216 -5.42 7.65 20.98
C ARG A 216 -3.92 7.86 20.86
N ARG A 217 -3.52 9.05 20.40
CA ARG A 217 -2.11 9.45 20.45
C ARG A 217 -1.59 9.04 21.83
N PRO A 218 -0.45 8.32 21.92
CA PRO A 218 0.17 8.10 23.21
C PRO A 218 0.27 9.48 23.89
N ILE A 219 -0.30 9.61 25.08
CA ILE A 219 -0.03 10.77 25.92
C ILE A 219 1.47 10.71 26.14
N LEU A 220 2.21 11.61 25.49
CA LEU A 220 3.59 11.87 25.83
C LEU A 220 3.54 12.37 27.27
N ILE A 221 3.77 11.49 28.24
CA ILE A 221 4.12 11.88 29.59
C ILE A 221 5.47 12.60 29.43
N PRO A 222 5.56 13.90 29.74
CA PRO A 222 6.84 14.58 29.70
C PRO A 222 7.80 13.82 30.62
N LEU A 223 8.94 13.40 30.08
CA LEU A 223 10.05 12.97 30.90
C LEU A 223 10.47 14.20 31.71
N GLU A 224 10.20 14.18 33.01
CA GLU A 224 10.76 15.15 33.94
C GLU A 224 12.28 15.08 33.82
N GLU A 225 12.89 16.17 33.34
CA GLU A 225 14.35 16.31 33.36
C GLU A 225 14.81 16.34 34.82
N PRO A 226 15.88 15.59 35.18
CA PRO A 226 16.38 15.62 36.55
C PRO A 226 16.92 17.02 36.86
N ASP A 227 16.34 17.60 37.92
CA ASP A 227 16.65 18.88 38.54
C ASP A 227 18.18 19.07 38.75
N GLN A 228 18.79 19.88 37.89
CA GLN A 228 20.15 20.39 38.08
C GLN A 228 20.07 21.70 38.87
N SER A 229 19.90 21.63 40.19
CA SER A 229 20.01 22.81 41.05
C SER A 229 20.53 22.54 42.47
N LEU A 230 21.75 22.02 42.60
CA LEU A 230 22.50 22.11 43.86
C LEU A 230 23.98 22.40 43.61
N SER A 231 24.29 23.68 43.36
CA SER A 231 25.62 24.24 43.62
C SER A 231 25.50 25.72 44.00
N GLN A 232 25.26 25.97 45.30
CA GLN A 232 25.62 27.23 45.95
C GLN A 232 25.52 27.03 47.46
N THR A 233 26.64 26.73 48.09
CA THR A 233 26.85 27.01 49.52
C THR A 233 27.81 28.18 49.60
N ASP A 234 27.28 29.37 49.86
CA ASP A 234 28.07 30.47 50.38
C ASP A 234 27.32 31.09 51.57
N ASP A 235 28.02 31.05 52.70
CA ASP A 235 28.16 32.11 53.71
C ASP A 235 26.91 32.79 54.26
N LEU A 236 26.57 32.45 55.52
CA LEU A 236 26.15 33.44 56.53
C LEU A 236 26.42 32.92 57.96
N ALA A 237 27.47 33.41 58.60
CA ALA A 237 27.52 33.57 60.06
C ALA A 237 28.59 34.60 60.47
N LYS A 238 28.20 35.89 60.48
CA LYS A 238 28.82 36.95 61.29
C LYS A 238 27.76 37.49 62.24
N VAL A 239 27.82 37.12 63.52
CA VAL A 239 27.54 37.98 64.68
C VAL A 239 28.23 37.35 65.89
N GLY A 240 29.10 38.11 66.56
CA GLY A 240 29.74 37.65 67.79
C GLY A 240 30.76 38.65 68.35
N HIS A 241 30.24 39.73 68.93
CA HIS A 241 30.70 40.42 70.14
C HIS A 241 32.16 40.87 70.31
N ALA A 242 32.30 42.19 70.47
CA ALA A 242 33.33 42.84 71.27
C ALA A 242 33.25 42.42 72.75
N LEU A 243 34.41 42.36 73.43
CA LEU A 243 34.69 42.93 74.77
C LEU A 243 36.15 42.63 75.19
N ASP A 244 36.87 43.72 75.46
CA ASP A 244 37.88 43.99 76.50
C ASP A 244 39.13 43.13 76.77
N HIS A 245 40.22 43.92 76.96
CA HIS A 245 41.54 43.70 77.60
C HIS A 245 42.73 43.25 76.74
#